data_AF-A0A9W7ATW7-F1
#
_entry.id   AF-A0A9W7ATW7-F1
#
_cell.length_a   1.000
_cell.length_b   1.000
_cell.length_c   1.000
_cell.angle_alpha   90.00
_cell.angle_beta   90.00
_cell.angle_gamma   90.00
#
_symmetry.space_group_name_H-M   'P 1'
#
loop_
_entity.id
_entity.type
_entity.pdbx_description
1 polymer ?
#
loop_
_entity_poly.entity_id
_entity_poly.type
_entity_poly.pdbx_seq_one_letter_code
_entity_poly.pdbx_strand_id
1 'polypeptide(L)'
;MQLSKITCQVVSFSLKTNFFPPLPSSTKISSTPLSLQNIIVLGDLHMEDDMSNHDLACSQILKFLQSFPSSTLPNPSTPCGSLSMNELELLLSSKKTSLPPHLLSTSLISLGDLGRKEIRHLPGDAGTSLSFEMGRDYLKQFGVDYKLVAGNHDLEGMDEFETDSEVRIITERKSCDEH
;
A
#
# COMPACT_ATOMS: atom_id res chain seq x y z
N MET A 1 2.22 1.08 15.62
CA MET A 1 3.62 0.85 16.06
C MET A 1 4.35 2.15 15.81
N GLN A 2 4.87 2.81 16.85
CA GLN A 2 5.49 4.13 16.68
C GLN A 2 6.97 3.91 16.33
N LEU A 3 7.26 3.89 15.03
CA LEU A 3 8.63 3.94 14.51
C LEU A 3 9.07 5.39 14.66
N SER A 4 10.26 5.62 15.22
CA SER A 4 10.68 6.85 15.91
C SER A 4 10.51 8.18 15.18
N LYS A 5 10.12 8.19 13.89
CA LYS A 5 9.80 9.40 13.12
C LYS A 5 8.68 9.25 12.09
N ILE A 6 8.08 8.07 11.93
CA ILE A 6 7.10 7.79 10.87
C ILE A 6 5.78 7.37 11.50
N THR A 7 4.71 8.09 11.16
CA THR A 7 3.35 7.71 11.56
C THR A 7 2.87 6.58 10.65
N CYS A 8 2.97 5.35 11.16
CA CYS A 8 2.46 4.16 10.49
C CYS A 8 1.28 3.55 11.26
N GLN A 9 0.13 3.46 10.58
CA GLN A 9 -1.04 2.74 11.05
C GLN A 9 -1.34 1.58 10.11
N VAL A 10 -1.23 0.36 10.64
CA VAL A 10 -1.68 -0.84 9.93
C VAL A 10 -3.08 -1.17 10.44
N VAL A 11 -4.06 -1.10 9.54
CA VAL A 11 -5.46 -1.40 9.83
C VAL A 11 -5.84 -2.65 9.06
N SER A 12 -6.11 -3.75 9.78
CA SER A 12 -6.63 -4.98 9.20
C SER A 12 -8.12 -5.08 9.50
N PHE A 13 -8.94 -5.30 8.48
CA PHE A 13 -10.37 -5.48 8.65
C PHE A 13 -10.91 -6.57 7.73
N SER A 14 -11.98 -7.20 8.19
CA SER A 14 -12.67 -8.26 7.47
C SER A 14 -13.91 -7.67 6.82
N LEU A 15 -13.90 -7.52 5.50
CA LEU A 15 -15.06 -7.04 4.77
C LEU A 15 -16.05 -8.18 4.58
N LYS A 16 -17.25 -8.03 5.16
CA LYS A 16 -18.44 -8.77 4.72
C LYS A 16 -18.92 -8.14 3.42
N THR A 17 -18.64 -8.76 2.29
CA THR A 17 -19.20 -8.36 0.99
C THR A 17 -20.71 -8.70 0.95
N ASN A 18 -21.53 -7.89 1.63
CA ASN A 18 -23.00 -7.95 1.53
C ASN A 18 -23.53 -6.74 0.72
N PHE A 19 -22.82 -6.33 -0.33
CA PHE A 19 -23.17 -5.11 -1.09
C PHE A 19 -24.05 -5.37 -2.32
N PHE A 20 -24.66 -6.55 -2.44
CA PHE A 20 -25.70 -6.79 -3.44
C PHE A 20 -27.09 -6.79 -2.78
N PRO A 21 -28.08 -6.06 -3.32
CA PRO A 21 -29.45 -6.14 -2.85
C PRO A 21 -29.96 -7.59 -2.97
N PRO A 22 -30.81 -8.06 -2.04
CA PRO A 22 -31.26 -9.44 -2.03
C PRO A 22 -32.03 -9.77 -3.32
N LEU A 23 -31.48 -10.66 -4.14
CA LEU A 23 -32.24 -11.30 -5.22
C LEU A 23 -33.31 -12.23 -4.58
N PRO A 24 -34.52 -12.31 -5.15
CA PRO A 24 -35.61 -13.06 -4.55
C PRO A 24 -35.31 -14.57 -4.44
N SER A 25 -35.29 -15.00 -3.18
CA SER A 25 -35.44 -16.35 -2.59
C SER A 25 -35.56 -17.56 -3.53
N SER A 26 -34.48 -18.34 -3.64
CA SER A 26 -34.51 -19.83 -3.60
C SER A 26 -33.12 -20.48 -3.54
N THR A 27 -32.02 -19.74 -3.60
CA THR A 27 -30.67 -20.34 -3.65
C THR A 27 -30.05 -20.35 -2.26
N LYS A 28 -29.64 -21.54 -1.78
CA LYS A 28 -28.84 -21.70 -0.55
C LYS A 28 -27.67 -20.72 -0.61
N ILE A 29 -27.68 -19.71 0.25
CA ILE A 29 -26.60 -18.73 0.36
C ILE A 29 -25.41 -19.47 0.97
N SER A 30 -24.52 -19.94 0.09
CA SER A 30 -23.15 -20.27 0.48
C SER A 30 -22.55 -18.98 1.04
N SER A 31 -22.30 -18.95 2.34
CA SER A 31 -21.59 -17.84 2.97
C SER A 31 -20.20 -17.77 2.36
N THR A 32 -19.98 -16.84 1.44
CA THR A 32 -18.65 -16.58 0.89
C THR A 32 -17.71 -16.25 2.05
N PRO A 33 -16.56 -16.93 2.16
CA PRO A 33 -15.64 -16.68 3.26
C PRO A 33 -15.16 -15.23 3.19
N LEU A 34 -15.00 -14.63 4.36
CA LEU A 34 -14.63 -13.23 4.50
C LEU A 34 -13.25 -13.01 3.88
N SER A 35 -13.16 -12.11 2.90
CA SER A 35 -11.87 -11.64 2.39
C SER A 35 -11.28 -10.68 3.41
N LEU A 36 -10.19 -11.08 4.06
CA LEU A 36 -9.39 -10.18 4.90
C LEU A 36 -8.61 -9.23 4.00
N GLN A 37 -8.82 -7.94 4.19
CA GLN A 37 -8.07 -6.89 3.49
C GLN A 37 -7.22 -6.14 4.51
N ASN A 38 -5.93 -6.00 4.20
CA ASN A 38 -4.99 -5.24 5.00
C ASN A 38 -4.80 -3.88 4.35
N ILE A 39 -4.91 -2.81 5.13
CA ILE A 39 -4.55 -1.47 4.66
C ILE A 39 -3.40 -0.95 5.50
N ILE A 40 -2.33 -0.54 4.83
CA ILE A 40 -1.22 0.18 5.43
C ILE A 40 -1.46 1.66 5.15
N VAL A 41 -1.53 2.48 6.20
CA VAL A 41 -1.62 3.93 6.09
C VAL A 41 -0.33 4.53 6.62
N LEU A 42 0.37 5.26 5.75
CA LEU A 42 1.57 6.02 6.05
C LEU A 42 1.24 7.51 5.93
N GLY A 43 1.77 8.33 6.83
CA GLY A 43 1.68 9.79 6.75
C GLY A 43 2.86 10.42 7.46
N ASP A 44 3.08 11.71 7.20
CA ASP A 44 4.18 12.50 7.76
C ASP A 44 5.53 11.79 7.57
N LEU A 45 5.84 11.37 6.34
CA LEU A 45 7.03 10.56 6.06
C LEU A 45 8.32 11.33 6.33
N HIS A 46 8.34 12.63 5.99
CA HIS A 46 9.45 13.55 6.19
C HIS A 46 10.81 12.91 5.93
N MET A 47 11.01 12.43 4.70
CA MET A 47 12.22 11.74 4.30
C MET A 47 13.43 12.65 4.37
N GLU A 48 14.49 12.14 4.96
CA GLU A 48 15.78 12.81 5.09
C GLU A 48 16.77 12.24 4.08
N ASP A 49 17.96 12.83 3.99
CA ASP A 49 19.05 12.32 3.16
C ASP A 49 19.44 10.88 3.53
N ASP A 50 19.37 10.55 4.82
CA ASP A 50 19.62 9.22 5.36
C ASP A 50 18.30 8.46 5.51
N MET A 51 18.04 7.58 4.53
CA MET A 51 16.87 6.71 4.46
C MET A 51 16.94 5.48 5.37
N SER A 52 18.01 5.29 6.15
CA SER A 52 18.22 4.08 6.96
C SER A 52 17.07 3.78 7.94
N ASN A 53 16.48 4.82 8.53
CA ASN A 53 15.33 4.68 9.43
C ASN A 53 14.06 4.26 8.68
N HIS A 54 13.84 4.80 7.47
CA HIS A 54 12.71 4.47 6.61
C HIS A 54 12.82 3.03 6.10
N ASP A 55 14.01 2.61 5.67
CA ASP A 55 14.28 1.24 5.22
C ASP A 55 14.08 0.22 6.35
N LEU A 56 14.54 0.56 7.56
CA LEU A 56 14.29 -0.24 8.75
C LEU A 56 12.80 -0.33 9.06
N ALA A 57 12.08 0.80 8.99
CA ALA A 57 10.64 0.87 9.19
C ALA A 57 9.88 -0.01 8.18
N CYS A 58 10.20 0.11 6.89
CA CYS A 58 9.65 -0.72 5.82
C CYS A 58 9.87 -2.21 6.11
N SER A 59 11.12 -2.60 6.42
CA SER A 59 11.47 -3.97 6.76
C SER A 59 10.70 -4.53 7.96
N GLN A 60 10.45 -3.70 8.98
CA GLN A 60 9.68 -4.10 10.15
C GLN A 60 8.19 -4.25 9.84
N ILE A 61 7.61 -3.35 9.03
CA ILE A 61 6.22 -3.45 8.58
C ILE A 61 6.03 -4.73 7.75
N LEU A 62 6.92 -5.03 6.82
CA LEU A 62 6.85 -6.25 6.01
C LEU A 62 6.94 -7.52 6.87
N LYS A 63 7.84 -7.56 7.87
CA LYS A 63 7.91 -8.66 8.83
C LYS A 63 6.63 -8.78 9.67
N PHE A 64 6.04 -7.65 10.06
CA PHE A 64 4.77 -7.64 10.78
C PHE A 64 3.63 -8.18 9.90
N LEU A 65 3.57 -7.81 8.62
CA LEU A 65 2.59 -8.32 7.66
C LEU A 65 2.71 -9.83 7.46
N GLN A 66 3.94 -10.36 7.43
CA GLN A 66 4.20 -11.80 7.39
C GLN A 66 3.71 -12.54 8.64
N SER A 67 3.65 -11.86 9.79
CA SER A 67 3.21 -12.46 11.05
C SER A 67 1.69 -12.57 11.17
N PHE A 68 0.91 -11.88 10.32
CA PHE A 68 -0.54 -12.03 10.33
C PHE A 68 -0.93 -13.46 9.96
N PRO A 69 -1.88 -14.05 10.69
CA PRO A 69 -2.37 -15.38 10.38
C PRO A 69 -2.98 -15.32 8.97
N SER A 70 -2.26 -15.90 8.01
CA SER A 70 -2.76 -16.20 6.68
C SER A 70 -3.80 -17.31 6.81
N SER A 71 -4.95 -16.99 7.39
CA SER A 71 -6.05 -17.91 7.65
C SER A 71 -6.69 -18.46 6.38
N THR A 72 -6.22 -18.02 5.21
CA THR A 72 -6.68 -18.40 3.87
C THR A 72 -5.57 -18.97 2.99
N LEU A 73 -4.34 -19.17 3.50
CA LEU A 73 -3.32 -19.85 2.71
C LEU A 73 -3.53 -21.37 2.79
N PRO A 74 -3.77 -22.06 1.66
CA PRO A 74 -3.87 -23.50 1.68
C PRO A 74 -2.54 -24.10 2.13
N ASN A 75 -2.61 -25.11 2.99
CA ASN A 75 -1.43 -25.83 3.45
C ASN A 75 -0.70 -26.38 2.20
N PRO A 76 0.63 -26.22 2.04
CA PRO A 76 1.33 -26.66 0.83
C PRO A 76 1.24 -28.18 0.56
N SER A 77 0.84 -28.96 1.56
CA SER A 77 0.56 -30.39 1.46
C SER A 77 -0.85 -30.72 0.94
N THR A 78 -1.72 -29.71 0.77
CA THR A 78 -3.11 -29.89 0.34
C THR A 78 -3.13 -30.15 -1.17
N PRO A 79 -3.67 -31.29 -1.63
CA PRO A 79 -3.82 -31.56 -3.05
C PRO A 79 -4.61 -30.44 -3.75
N CYS A 80 -4.21 -30.10 -4.97
CA CYS A 80 -4.85 -29.02 -5.74
C CYS A 80 -6.37 -29.23 -5.92
N GLY A 81 -6.82 -30.49 -5.99
CA GLY A 81 -8.25 -30.84 -6.09
C GLY A 81 -9.07 -30.63 -4.82
N SER A 82 -8.44 -30.31 -3.68
CA SER A 82 -9.13 -30.02 -2.41
C SER A 82 -9.14 -28.53 -2.05
N LEU A 83 -8.59 -27.67 -2.91
CA LEU A 83 -8.60 -26.23 -2.74
C LEU A 83 -9.98 -25.66 -3.03
N SER A 84 -10.43 -24.73 -2.19
CA SER A 84 -11.57 -23.89 -2.52
C SER A 84 -11.26 -22.95 -3.68
N MET A 85 -12.30 -22.45 -4.35
CA MET A 85 -12.12 -21.55 -5.51
C MET A 85 -11.34 -20.28 -5.13
N ASN A 86 -11.52 -19.78 -3.90
CA ASN A 86 -10.83 -18.60 -3.40
C ASN A 86 -9.33 -18.88 -3.17
N GLU A 87 -8.97 -20.06 -2.65
CA GLU A 87 -7.57 -20.45 -2.48
C GLU A 87 -6.86 -20.65 -3.83
N LEU A 88 -7.59 -21.19 -4.81
CA LEU A 88 -7.09 -21.34 -6.17
C LEU A 88 -6.89 -19.97 -6.85
N GLU A 89 -7.83 -19.05 -6.68
CA GLU A 89 -7.72 -17.68 -7.20
C GLU A 89 -6.57 -16.93 -6.54
N LEU A 90 -6.36 -17.11 -5.22
CA LEU A 90 -5.22 -16.56 -4.50
C LEU A 90 -3.89 -17.10 -5.03
N LEU A 91 -3.79 -18.41 -5.28
CA LEU A 91 -2.61 -19.04 -5.87
C LEU A 91 -2.35 -18.61 -7.32
N LEU A 92 -3.41 -18.45 -8.12
CA LEU A 92 -3.29 -17.95 -9.48
C LEU A 92 -2.85 -16.49 -9.48
N SER A 93 -3.37 -15.69 -8.56
CA SER A 93 -3.01 -14.28 -8.40
C SER A 93 -1.57 -14.12 -7.92
N SER A 94 -1.11 -14.89 -6.92
CA SER A 94 0.29 -14.85 -6.47
C SER A 94 1.25 -15.23 -7.59
N LYS A 95 0.89 -16.21 -8.41
CA LYS A 95 1.71 -16.64 -9.55
C LYS A 95 1.76 -15.59 -10.66
N LYS A 96 0.68 -14.83 -10.87
CA LYS A 96 0.63 -13.74 -11.86
C LYS A 96 1.40 -12.50 -11.40
N THR A 97 1.25 -12.12 -10.13
CA THR A 97 1.86 -10.87 -9.61
C THR A 97 3.25 -11.09 -9.03
N SER A 98 3.71 -12.34 -8.90
CA SER A 98 4.92 -12.73 -8.16
C SER A 98 4.91 -12.31 -6.69
N LEU A 99 3.77 -11.82 -6.18
CA LEU A 99 3.68 -11.33 -4.82
C LEU A 99 3.47 -12.47 -3.83
N PRO A 100 4.07 -12.34 -2.63
CA PRO A 100 3.74 -13.21 -1.52
C PRO A 100 2.23 -13.22 -1.27
N PRO A 101 1.62 -14.39 -1.01
CA PRO A 101 0.16 -14.49 -0.87
C PRO A 101 -0.42 -13.61 0.26
N HIS A 102 0.37 -13.31 1.30
CA HIS A 102 -0.03 -12.41 2.39
C HIS A 102 -0.10 -10.93 1.98
N LEU A 103 0.54 -10.55 0.86
CA LEU A 103 0.51 -9.18 0.33
C LEU A 103 -0.57 -8.97 -0.74
N LEU A 104 -1.18 -10.04 -1.28
CA LEU A 104 -2.19 -9.95 -2.34
C LEU A 104 -3.46 -9.20 -1.93
N SER A 105 -3.81 -9.22 -0.64
CA SER A 105 -4.96 -8.46 -0.11
C SER A 105 -4.53 -7.21 0.66
N THR A 106 -3.29 -6.75 0.44
CA THR A 106 -2.75 -5.57 1.11
C THR A 106 -2.75 -4.37 0.17
N SER A 107 -3.29 -3.25 0.62
CA SER A 107 -3.24 -1.96 -0.09
C SER A 107 -2.47 -0.94 0.75
N LEU A 108 -1.66 -0.11 0.09
CA LEU A 108 -0.89 0.95 0.74
C LEU A 108 -1.50 2.31 0.42
N ILE A 109 -1.65 3.16 1.43
CA ILE A 109 -2.11 4.54 1.29
C ILE A 109 -1.07 5.43 1.96
N SER A 110 -0.47 6.33 1.18
CA SER A 110 0.39 7.40 1.69
C SER A 110 -0.41 8.70 1.73
N LEU A 111 -0.39 9.38 2.87
CA LEU A 111 -1.01 10.69 3.10
C LEU A 111 -0.05 11.85 2.84
N GLY A 112 1.10 11.57 2.22
CA GLY A 112 2.04 12.59 1.75
C GLY A 112 2.99 13.08 2.83
N ASP A 113 3.41 14.33 2.69
CA ASP A 113 4.50 14.97 3.41
C ASP A 113 5.80 14.18 3.24
N LEU A 114 6.18 14.03 1.97
CA LEU A 114 7.25 13.14 1.52
C LEU A 114 8.62 13.70 1.88
N GLY A 115 8.91 14.93 1.48
CA GLY A 115 10.24 15.52 1.59
C GLY A 115 10.57 16.06 2.98
N ARG A 116 11.79 16.62 3.10
CA ARG A 116 12.28 17.18 4.35
C ARG A 116 11.33 18.26 4.87
N LYS A 117 11.05 18.20 6.17
CA LYS A 117 10.22 19.20 6.86
C LYS A 117 10.87 20.57 6.92
N GLU A 118 12.20 20.60 7.08
CA GLU A 118 12.98 21.83 7.09
C GLU A 118 13.35 22.21 5.66
N ILE A 119 12.71 23.26 5.13
CA ILE A 119 13.00 23.78 3.79
C ILE A 119 14.36 24.48 3.80
N ARG A 120 15.32 23.93 3.06
CA ARG A 120 16.70 24.44 2.90
C ARG A 120 16.94 25.04 1.51
N HIS A 121 15.94 24.98 0.64
CA HIS A 121 16.03 25.28 -0.80
C HIS A 121 17.01 24.34 -1.53
N LEU A 122 17.00 23.07 -1.16
CA LEU A 122 17.82 22.03 -1.76
C LEU A 122 16.94 20.92 -2.35
N PRO A 123 17.42 20.17 -3.37
CA PRO A 123 16.72 18.99 -3.85
C PRO A 123 16.39 18.02 -2.69
N GLY A 124 15.15 17.51 -2.65
CA GLY A 124 14.65 16.58 -1.63
C GLY A 124 13.87 17.27 -0.50
N ASP A 125 13.83 18.60 -0.48
CA ASP A 125 12.89 19.34 0.36
C ASP A 125 11.44 19.02 -0.07
N ALA A 126 10.50 19.12 0.86
CA ALA A 126 9.09 18.88 0.53
C ALA A 126 8.64 19.77 -0.65
N GLY A 127 7.76 19.22 -1.49
CA GLY A 127 7.28 19.84 -2.72
C GLY A 127 8.25 19.84 -3.90
N THR A 128 9.48 19.32 -3.74
CA THR A 128 10.42 19.20 -4.87
C THR A 128 10.22 17.90 -5.65
N SER A 129 10.56 17.89 -6.94
CA SER A 129 10.51 16.68 -7.79
C SER A 129 11.29 15.51 -7.16
N LEU A 130 12.46 15.78 -6.57
CA LEU A 130 13.28 14.75 -5.93
C LEU A 130 12.58 14.12 -4.70
N SER A 131 11.81 14.90 -3.94
CA SER A 131 11.06 14.36 -2.80
C SER A 131 9.98 13.35 -3.23
N PHE A 132 9.32 13.61 -4.36
CA PHE A 132 8.36 12.68 -4.94
C PHE A 132 9.04 11.42 -5.49
N GLU A 133 10.23 11.54 -6.10
CA GLU A 133 10.99 10.38 -6.58
C GLU A 133 11.46 9.49 -5.43
N MET A 134 12.01 10.08 -4.37
CA MET A 134 12.39 9.35 -3.16
C MET A 134 11.18 8.66 -2.51
N GLY A 135 10.03 9.35 -2.46
CA GLY A 135 8.81 8.82 -1.85
C GLY A 135 8.23 7.67 -2.64
N ARG A 136 8.21 7.81 -3.97
CA ARG A 136 7.84 6.73 -4.88
C ARG A 136 8.74 5.51 -4.69
N ASP A 137 10.05 5.71 -4.67
CA ASP A 137 11.02 4.61 -4.56
C ASP A 137 10.88 3.90 -3.20
N TYR A 138 10.63 4.65 -2.12
CA TYR A 138 10.30 4.10 -0.82
C TYR A 138 9.00 3.28 -0.83
N LEU A 139 7.90 3.82 -1.38
CA LEU A 139 6.61 3.12 -1.44
C LEU A 139 6.67 1.86 -2.32
N LYS A 140 7.47 1.87 -3.39
CA LYS A 140 7.71 0.69 -4.24
C LYS A 140 8.35 -0.47 -3.48
N GLN A 141 9.12 -0.22 -2.41
CA GLN A 141 9.76 -1.29 -1.63
C GLN A 141 8.75 -2.23 -0.96
N PHE A 142 7.51 -1.78 -0.73
CA PHE A 142 6.47 -2.61 -0.13
C PHE A 142 5.94 -3.69 -1.09
N GLY A 143 6.17 -3.54 -2.41
CA GLY A 143 5.70 -4.48 -3.41
C GLY A 143 4.17 -4.59 -3.50
N VAL A 144 3.43 -3.58 -3.03
CA VAL A 144 1.96 -3.58 -3.11
C VAL A 144 1.50 -2.32 -3.83
N ASP A 145 0.30 -2.39 -4.41
CA ASP A 145 -0.33 -1.21 -4.99
C ASP A 145 -0.50 -0.14 -3.92
N TYR A 146 -0.01 1.06 -4.25
CA TYR A 146 -0.09 2.21 -3.36
C TYR A 146 -0.88 3.35 -3.98
N LYS A 147 -1.57 4.10 -3.13
CA LYS A 147 -2.20 5.38 -3.46
C LYS A 147 -1.50 6.47 -2.69
N LEU A 148 -1.07 7.51 -3.40
CA LEU A 148 -0.47 8.70 -2.80
C LEU A 148 -1.50 9.83 -2.82
N VAL A 149 -1.73 10.41 -1.65
CA VAL A 149 -2.42 11.68 -1.46
C VAL A 149 -1.36 12.68 -1.02
N ALA A 150 -1.19 13.78 -1.75
CA ALA A 150 -0.21 14.80 -1.39
C ALA A 150 -0.59 15.46 -0.06
N GLY A 151 0.39 15.66 0.81
CA GLY A 151 0.25 16.35 2.08
C GLY A 151 0.37 17.87 1.90
N ASN A 152 0.14 18.65 2.96
CA ASN A 152 0.24 20.11 2.85
C ASN A 152 1.67 20.55 2.55
N HIS A 153 2.70 19.87 3.08
CA HIS A 153 4.08 20.22 2.80
C HIS A 153 4.52 19.87 1.37
N ASP A 154 3.84 18.92 0.73
CA ASP A 154 4.08 18.59 -0.68
C ASP A 154 3.52 19.66 -1.63
N LEU A 155 2.51 20.43 -1.18
CA LEU A 155 1.86 21.49 -1.95
C LEU A 155 2.43 22.89 -1.65
N GLU A 156 2.81 23.13 -0.40
CA GLU A 156 3.44 24.38 0.06
C GLU A 156 4.96 24.38 -0.11
N GLY A 157 5.53 23.21 -0.35
CA GLY A 157 6.94 23.03 -0.62
C GLY A 157 7.38 23.76 -1.89
N MET A 158 8.66 24.12 -1.95
CA MET A 158 9.32 24.91 -3.01
C MET A 158 8.50 25.03 -4.30
N ASP A 159 8.22 26.29 -4.69
CA ASP A 159 7.45 26.78 -5.87
C ASP A 159 8.01 26.29 -7.23
N GLU A 160 8.40 25.02 -7.32
CA GLU A 160 8.91 24.30 -8.49
C GLU A 160 7.78 24.03 -9.48
N PHE A 161 6.54 23.97 -8.99
CA PHE A 161 5.33 23.78 -9.79
C PHE A 161 4.49 25.06 -9.77
N GLU A 162 4.29 25.67 -10.93
CA GLU A 162 3.46 26.89 -11.03
C GLU A 162 1.96 26.58 -10.81
N THR A 163 1.56 25.31 -10.92
CA THR A 163 0.15 24.90 -10.76
C THR A 163 -0.01 23.53 -10.11
N ASP A 164 -1.08 23.35 -9.33
CA ASP A 164 -1.52 22.06 -8.76
C ASP A 164 -1.68 20.95 -9.81
N SER A 165 -1.91 21.33 -11.07
CA SER A 165 -2.06 20.38 -12.18
C SER A 165 -0.75 19.66 -12.51
N GLU A 166 0.40 20.31 -12.32
CA GLU A 166 1.71 19.71 -12.58
C GLU A 166 2.07 18.68 -11.51
N VAL A 167 1.77 18.98 -10.24
CA VAL A 167 1.90 18.03 -9.11
C VAL A 167 1.07 16.78 -9.40
N ARG A 168 -0.19 16.96 -9.80
CA ARG A 168 -1.11 15.87 -10.12
C ARG A 168 -0.62 14.98 -11.27
N ILE A 169 0.02 15.56 -12.28
CA ILE A 169 0.56 14.83 -13.43
C ILE A 169 1.68 13.87 -13.00
N ILE A 170 2.54 14.24 -12.05
CA ILE A 170 3.58 13.35 -11.53
C ILE A 170 2.96 12.19 -10.74
N THR A 171 1.91 12.46 -9.97
CA THR A 171 1.17 11.45 -9.19
C THR A 171 0.41 10.47 -10.09
N GLU A 172 -0.22 10.95 -11.17
CA GLU A 172 -1.09 10.14 -12.03
C GLU A 172 -0.34 9.45 -13.19
N ARG A 173 0.65 10.10 -13.85
CA ARG A 173 1.30 9.52 -15.04
C ARG A 173 2.07 8.23 -14.77
N LYS A 174 2.69 8.08 -13.60
CA LYS A 174 3.55 6.92 -13.33
C LYS A 174 2.82 5.72 -12.71
N SER A 175 1.52 5.84 -12.45
CA SER A 175 0.65 4.71 -12.10
C SER A 175 0.32 3.81 -13.30
N CYS A 176 0.53 4.27 -14.54
CA CYS A 176 0.09 3.56 -15.76
C CYS A 176 1.24 2.98 -16.62
N ASP A 177 2.50 3.30 -16.33
CA ASP A 177 3.64 2.93 -17.20
C ASP A 177 4.31 1.58 -16.86
N GLU A 178 3.77 0.80 -15.90
CA GLU A 178 4.23 -0.56 -15.62
C GLU A 178 3.03 -1.53 -15.60
N HIS A 179 2.59 -1.94 -16.80
CA HIS A 179 1.77 -3.14 -17.04
C HIS A 179 2.41 -3.96 -18.16
#